data_AF-A0A9W9PHL1-F1
#
_entry.id   AF-A0A9W9PHL1-F1
#
_cell.length_a   1.000
_cell.length_b   1.000
_cell.length_c   1.000
_cell.angle_alpha   90.00
_cell.angle_beta   90.00
_cell.angle_gamma   90.00
#
_symmetry.space_group_name_H-M   'P 1'
#
loop_
_entity.id
_entity.type
_entity.pdbx_description
1 polymer ?
#
loop_
_entity_poly.entity_id
_entity_poly.type
_entity_poly.pdbx_seq_one_letter_code
_entity_poly.pdbx_strand_id
1 'polypeptide(L)'
;MARSDDEDDYMSMVVEEPKQKESFTQKKLRLQREAEARGRVPSKAERAAQEAQRRDEALAKSTLDPSNKGFKMMAKLGFKPGDALGKRVDETAESNGSSQARSEPLNLVMKENRGGIGLDNEKKRKIREQAEEAAKKIKREEGDYRDRVREERELRRNEALVRAAQKVVERLDTEAEEEATGHTEQGAGDDQDEGQTEASEGPKAQDTPRRSAPVKPTAQINVLYRGLIRERRDRELHAQARRALQSSLPSSFFPKQDLPGYEDSELGPEDQTALGMKVGPHMTTLEQEVEEEDPELEAFNALDAAERLHKIVVYLRETYRYCFWCKHRYLTDEDLESCPGLTEEDHD
;
A
#
# COMPACT_ATOMS: atom_id res chain seq x y z
N MET A 1 33.86 -32.47 -58.20
CA MET A 1 33.60 -31.84 -56.88
C MET A 1 34.24 -30.46 -56.94
N ALA A 2 33.58 -29.35 -56.69
CA ALA A 2 32.27 -29.10 -56.09
C ALA A 2 31.64 -27.85 -56.74
N ARG A 3 30.30 -27.86 -56.80
CA ARG A 3 29.45 -26.76 -57.20
C ARG A 3 29.19 -25.86 -55.98
N SER A 4 28.89 -24.60 -56.28
CA SER A 4 28.05 -23.65 -55.52
C SER A 4 28.45 -23.33 -54.09
N ASP A 5 29.01 -22.13 -53.92
CA ASP A 5 28.82 -21.34 -52.69
C ASP A 5 28.71 -19.83 -53.04
N ASP A 6 28.10 -19.52 -54.20
CA ASP A 6 27.55 -18.20 -54.53
C ASP A 6 26.08 -18.15 -54.07
N GLU A 7 25.79 -18.59 -52.84
CA GLU A 7 24.58 -18.16 -52.13
C GLU A 7 24.91 -16.80 -51.52
N ASP A 8 24.85 -15.78 -52.37
CA ASP A 8 24.72 -14.38 -51.95
C ASP A 8 23.75 -14.33 -50.77
N ASP A 9 24.16 -13.61 -49.72
CA ASP A 9 23.47 -13.37 -48.45
C ASP A 9 22.11 -12.65 -48.67
N TYR A 10 21.21 -13.34 -49.38
CA TYR A 10 19.94 -12.88 -49.96
C TYR A 10 18.85 -12.74 -48.89
N MET A 11 19.19 -12.94 -47.62
CA MET A 11 18.30 -12.70 -46.49
C MET A 11 18.93 -11.91 -45.34
N SER A 12 20.17 -11.40 -45.49
CA SER A 12 20.76 -10.41 -44.59
C SER A 12 20.87 -9.01 -45.23
N MET A 13 19.84 -8.61 -45.98
CA MET A 13 19.52 -7.18 -46.00
C MET A 13 19.05 -6.80 -44.59
N VAL A 14 20.01 -6.48 -43.71
CA VAL A 14 19.74 -5.65 -42.54
C VAL A 14 19.16 -4.38 -43.13
N VAL A 15 17.83 -4.27 -43.11
CA VAL A 15 17.15 -3.01 -43.30
C VAL A 15 17.74 -2.14 -42.20
N GLU A 16 18.74 -1.32 -42.54
CA GLU A 16 19.17 -0.25 -41.67
C GLU A 16 17.90 0.60 -41.51
N GLU A 17 17.18 0.37 -40.41
CA GLU A 17 16.07 1.21 -40.01
C GLU A 17 16.56 2.64 -40.21
N PRO A 18 15.87 3.45 -41.03
CA PRO A 18 16.41 4.72 -41.44
C PRO A 18 16.69 5.48 -40.15
N LYS A 19 17.99 5.63 -39.81
CA LYS A 19 18.42 6.30 -38.58
C LYS A 19 17.66 7.60 -38.57
N GLN A 20 16.67 7.71 -37.69
CA GLN A 20 15.78 8.86 -37.68
C GLN A 20 16.70 10.07 -37.68
N LYS A 21 16.63 10.88 -38.74
CA LYS A 21 17.55 12.00 -38.91
C LYS A 21 17.36 12.85 -37.67
N GLU A 22 18.38 12.87 -36.81
CA GLU A 22 18.33 13.60 -35.55
C GLU A 22 17.80 15.00 -35.87
N SER A 23 16.76 15.40 -35.16
CA SER A 23 16.23 16.74 -35.34
C SER A 23 17.36 17.75 -35.14
N PHE A 24 17.30 18.89 -35.83
CA PHE A 24 18.37 19.89 -35.76
C PHE A 24 18.68 20.30 -34.31
N THR A 25 17.65 20.30 -33.46
CA THR A 25 17.77 20.54 -32.01
C THR A 25 18.54 19.43 -31.29
N GLN A 26 18.27 18.16 -31.59
CA GLN A 26 18.99 17.01 -31.02
C GLN A 26 20.46 16.98 -31.46
N LYS A 27 20.73 17.26 -32.75
CA LYS A 27 22.09 17.32 -33.29
C LYS A 27 22.90 18.47 -32.68
N LYS A 28 22.28 19.63 -32.50
CA LYS A 28 22.89 20.80 -31.84
C LYS A 28 23.21 20.49 -30.37
N LEU A 29 22.29 19.85 -29.65
CA LEU A 29 22.48 19.48 -28.24
C LEU A 29 23.59 18.43 -28.06
N ARG A 30 23.71 17.47 -28.98
CA ARG A 30 24.80 16.49 -29.00
C ARG A 30 26.15 17.16 -29.22
N LEU A 31 26.26 18.03 -30.23
CA LEU A 31 27.49 18.75 -30.54
C LEU A 31 27.89 19.70 -29.41
N GLN A 32 26.91 20.35 -28.76
CA GLN A 32 27.14 21.14 -27.55
C GLN A 32 27.65 20.29 -26.40
N ARG A 33 27.04 19.14 -26.11
CA ARG A 33 27.50 18.21 -25.06
C ARG A 33 28.90 17.66 -25.35
N GLU A 34 29.21 17.37 -26.61
CA GLU A 34 30.55 16.92 -27.02
C GLU A 34 31.59 18.04 -26.91
N ALA A 35 31.22 19.28 -27.26
CA ALA A 35 32.08 20.45 -27.08
C ALA A 35 32.29 20.76 -25.59
N GLU A 36 31.26 20.64 -24.75
CA GLU A 36 31.36 20.77 -23.29
C GLU A 36 32.24 19.67 -22.70
N ALA A 37 32.13 18.42 -23.17
CA ALA A 37 32.98 17.31 -22.74
C ALA A 37 34.45 17.49 -23.18
N ARG A 38 34.70 17.98 -24.40
CA ARG A 38 36.06 18.27 -24.91
C ARG A 38 36.68 19.51 -24.25
N GLY A 39 35.86 20.50 -23.90
CA GLY A 39 36.27 21.73 -23.22
C GLY A 39 36.44 21.56 -21.71
N ARG A 40 35.93 20.47 -21.13
CA ARG A 40 36.08 20.19 -19.70
C ARG A 40 37.50 19.74 -19.40
N VAL A 41 38.29 20.62 -18.80
CA VAL A 41 39.58 20.24 -18.20
C VAL A 41 39.30 19.36 -16.97
N PRO A 42 39.84 18.14 -16.89
CA PRO A 42 39.62 17.27 -15.74
C PRO A 42 40.19 17.90 -14.47
N SER A 43 39.43 17.77 -13.38
CA SER A 43 39.83 18.28 -12.07
C SER A 43 41.11 17.59 -11.57
N LYS A 44 41.80 18.19 -10.59
CA LYS A 44 43.01 17.58 -9.99
C LYS A 44 42.71 16.19 -9.41
N ALA A 45 41.51 16.00 -8.85
CA ALA A 45 41.05 14.72 -8.32
C ALA A 45 40.79 13.68 -9.43
N GLU A 46 40.13 14.08 -10.53
CA GLU A 46 39.89 13.21 -11.68
C GLU A 46 41.19 12.75 -12.35
N ARG A 47 42.18 13.66 -12.47
CA ARG A 47 43.50 13.30 -13.01
C ARG A 47 44.24 12.31 -12.13
N ALA A 48 44.17 12.50 -10.81
CA ALA A 48 44.76 11.55 -9.85
C ALA A 48 44.04 10.19 -9.91
N ALA A 49 42.72 10.16 -10.08
CA ALA A 49 41.96 8.93 -10.24
C ALA A 49 42.31 8.20 -11.55
N GLN A 50 42.43 8.91 -12.67
CA GLN A 50 42.87 8.34 -13.95
C GLN A 50 44.31 7.81 -13.87
N GLU A 51 45.20 8.51 -13.18
CA GLU A 51 46.57 8.03 -12.95
C GLU A 51 46.59 6.77 -12.07
N ALA A 52 45.78 6.73 -11.02
CA ALA A 52 45.61 5.56 -10.17
C ALA A 52 45.04 4.38 -10.96
N GLN A 53 44.00 4.59 -11.77
CA GLN A 53 43.45 3.57 -12.67
C GLN A 53 44.49 3.07 -13.67
N ARG A 54 45.25 3.97 -14.31
CA ARG A 54 46.35 3.59 -15.21
C ARG A 54 47.40 2.76 -14.48
N ARG A 55 47.74 3.11 -13.22
CA ARG A 55 48.66 2.35 -12.39
C ARG A 55 48.10 0.97 -12.08
N ASP A 56 46.83 0.88 -11.69
CA ASP A 56 46.18 -0.37 -11.30
C ASP A 56 45.98 -1.29 -12.51
N GLU A 57 45.63 -0.74 -13.67
CA GLU A 57 45.62 -1.46 -14.95
C GLU A 57 47.02 -1.95 -15.35
N ALA A 58 48.06 -1.15 -15.12
CA ALA A 58 49.43 -1.54 -15.40
C ALA A 58 49.93 -2.64 -14.43
N LEU A 59 49.52 -2.59 -13.16
CA LEU A 59 49.78 -3.64 -12.19
C LEU A 59 48.99 -4.92 -12.50
N ALA A 60 47.77 -4.79 -13.04
CA ALA A 60 46.93 -5.92 -13.45
C ALA A 60 47.39 -6.59 -14.76
N LYS A 61 48.07 -5.86 -15.66
CA LYS A 61 48.65 -6.40 -16.89
C LYS A 61 49.94 -7.17 -16.59
N SER A 62 49.79 -8.41 -16.11
CA SER A 62 50.91 -9.30 -15.75
C SER A 62 51.77 -9.75 -16.94
N THR A 63 51.25 -9.67 -18.17
CA THR A 63 51.95 -10.13 -19.39
C THR A 63 52.34 -8.95 -20.28
N LEU A 64 53.61 -8.94 -20.73
CA LEU A 64 54.07 -7.98 -21.71
C LEU A 64 53.54 -8.36 -23.09
N ASP A 65 52.89 -7.41 -23.78
CA ASP A 65 52.40 -7.58 -25.15
C ASP A 65 53.56 -7.94 -26.10
N PRO A 66 53.44 -9.00 -26.94
CA PRO A 66 54.43 -9.36 -27.94
C PRO A 66 54.76 -8.25 -28.96
N SER A 67 53.88 -7.25 -29.10
CA SER A 67 54.16 -6.06 -29.91
C SER A 67 55.23 -5.15 -29.30
N ASN A 68 55.39 -5.17 -27.98
CA ASN A 68 56.31 -4.30 -27.24
C ASN A 68 57.77 -4.59 -27.62
N LYS A 69 58.54 -3.52 -27.89
CA LYS A 69 59.97 -3.60 -28.23
C LYS A 69 60.77 -4.35 -27.17
N GLY A 70 60.40 -4.20 -25.89
CA GLY A 70 61.03 -4.91 -24.77
C GLY A 70 60.86 -6.42 -24.86
N PHE A 71 59.65 -6.90 -25.16
CA PHE A 71 59.38 -8.32 -25.38
C PHE A 71 60.16 -8.86 -26.59
N LYS A 72 60.20 -8.10 -27.70
CA LYS A 72 60.98 -8.47 -28.90
C LYS A 72 62.49 -8.56 -28.64
N MET A 73 63.05 -7.72 -27.76
CA MET A 73 64.45 -7.83 -27.35
C MET A 73 64.69 -9.05 -26.44
N MET A 74 63.81 -9.30 -25.47
CA MET A 74 63.93 -10.47 -24.59
C MET A 74 63.76 -11.78 -25.36
N ALA A 75 62.82 -11.85 -26.31
CA ALA A 75 62.63 -13.01 -27.17
C ALA A 75 63.88 -13.33 -28.00
N LYS A 76 64.61 -12.30 -28.48
CA LYS A 76 65.89 -12.47 -29.17
C LYS A 76 67.03 -12.95 -28.26
N LEU A 77 66.93 -12.70 -26.96
CA LEU A 77 67.86 -13.18 -25.94
C LEU A 77 67.47 -14.56 -25.38
N GLY A 78 66.46 -15.22 -25.96
CA GLY A 78 66.05 -16.59 -25.60
C GLY A 78 64.91 -16.69 -24.61
N PHE A 79 64.26 -15.57 -24.24
CA PHE A 79 63.06 -15.59 -23.40
C PHE A 79 61.85 -16.15 -24.17
N LYS A 80 61.19 -17.16 -23.60
CA LYS A 80 59.93 -17.70 -24.12
C LYS A 80 58.76 -17.16 -23.30
N PRO A 81 57.62 -16.81 -23.93
CA PRO A 81 56.45 -16.34 -23.18
C PRO A 81 56.01 -17.39 -22.17
N GLY A 82 55.94 -17.00 -20.89
CA GLY A 82 55.59 -17.89 -19.78
C GLY A 82 56.77 -18.59 -19.09
N ASP A 83 58.01 -18.41 -19.58
CA ASP A 83 59.20 -18.93 -18.90
C ASP A 83 59.70 -17.95 -17.84
N ALA A 84 60.31 -18.46 -16.78
CA ALA A 84 60.87 -17.64 -15.72
C ALA A 84 62.33 -17.28 -16.04
N LEU A 85 62.73 -16.03 -15.77
CA LEU A 85 64.10 -15.57 -16.01
C LEU A 85 65.06 -16.16 -14.95
N GLY A 86 66.18 -16.72 -15.40
CA GLY A 86 67.25 -17.23 -14.53
C GLY A 86 67.80 -18.58 -14.98
N LYS A 87 68.93 -19.01 -14.39
CA LYS A 87 69.44 -20.36 -14.60
C LYS A 87 68.47 -21.34 -13.96
N ARG A 88 67.95 -22.29 -14.75
CA ARG A 88 67.23 -23.46 -14.22
C ARG A 88 68.23 -24.23 -13.37
N VAL A 89 68.04 -24.22 -12.06
CA VAL A 89 68.80 -25.08 -11.15
C VAL A 89 68.18 -26.47 -11.32
N ASP A 90 68.91 -27.41 -11.89
CA ASP A 90 68.48 -28.81 -11.93
C ASP A 90 68.23 -29.29 -10.50
N GLU A 91 67.11 -29.99 -10.29
CA GLU A 91 66.51 -30.30 -8.98
C GLU A 91 67.34 -31.24 -8.08
N THR A 92 68.65 -31.41 -8.33
CA THR A 92 69.56 -32.30 -7.58
C THR A 92 70.47 -31.57 -6.59
N ALA A 93 70.37 -30.25 -6.46
CA ALA A 93 71.08 -29.49 -5.43
C ALA A 93 70.08 -28.90 -4.42
N GLU A 94 70.01 -29.47 -3.23
CA GLU A 94 69.31 -28.92 -2.07
C GLU A 94 69.84 -27.51 -1.77
N SER A 95 69.12 -26.48 -2.23
CA SER A 95 69.32 -25.11 -1.80
C SER A 95 68.05 -24.59 -1.15
N ASN A 96 68.20 -24.18 0.11
CA ASN A 96 67.16 -23.62 1.00
C ASN A 96 66.16 -22.69 0.30
N GLY A 97 64.90 -22.84 0.69
CA GLY A 97 63.73 -22.34 -0.02
C GLY A 97 63.69 -20.83 -0.27
N SER A 98 63.74 -20.46 -1.56
CA SER A 98 62.81 -19.52 -2.24
C SER A 98 63.19 -19.28 -3.71
N SER A 99 63.94 -20.17 -4.35
CA SER A 99 64.47 -19.97 -5.71
C SER A 99 63.54 -20.49 -6.82
N GLN A 100 62.22 -20.53 -6.59
CA GLN A 100 61.28 -20.66 -7.70
C GLN A 100 61.18 -19.30 -8.39
N ALA A 101 61.77 -19.19 -9.58
CA ALA A 101 61.71 -17.98 -10.38
C ALA A 101 60.24 -17.68 -10.73
N ARG A 102 59.76 -16.48 -10.38
CA ARG A 102 58.37 -16.08 -10.58
C ARG A 102 58.15 -15.65 -12.04
N SER A 103 57.08 -16.14 -12.64
CA SER A 103 56.62 -15.75 -13.97
C SER A 103 55.84 -14.43 -13.98
N GLU A 104 55.24 -14.06 -12.84
CA GLU A 104 54.45 -12.85 -12.67
C GLU A 104 55.16 -11.83 -11.77
N PRO A 105 55.04 -10.52 -12.07
CA PRO A 105 55.58 -9.46 -11.24
C PRO A 105 54.91 -9.44 -9.86
N LEU A 106 55.65 -8.93 -8.86
CA LEU A 106 55.16 -8.80 -7.50
C LEU A 106 54.03 -7.75 -7.39
N ASN A 107 52.90 -8.15 -6.83
CA ASN A 107 51.82 -7.23 -6.49
C ASN A 107 52.22 -6.35 -5.29
N LEU A 108 52.36 -5.03 -5.53
CA LEU A 108 52.65 -4.05 -4.50
C LEU A 108 51.36 -3.47 -3.94
N VAL A 109 51.02 -3.78 -2.69
CA VAL A 109 49.91 -3.14 -1.97
C VAL A 109 50.41 -1.86 -1.34
N MET A 110 50.20 -0.72 -2.01
CA MET A 110 50.52 0.59 -1.44
C MET A 110 49.49 0.93 -0.35
N LYS A 111 49.95 1.04 0.89
CA LYS A 111 49.11 1.44 2.01
C LYS A 111 48.92 2.96 2.01
N GLU A 112 47.73 3.41 1.64
CA GLU A 112 47.38 4.83 1.57
C GLU A 112 47.07 5.43 2.96
N ASN A 113 46.78 4.57 3.94
CA ASN A 113 46.39 4.97 5.29
C ASN A 113 47.59 4.95 6.25
N ARG A 114 47.69 5.97 7.12
CA ARG A 114 48.61 5.98 8.28
C ARG A 114 48.13 5.09 9.44
N GLY A 115 47.12 4.25 9.23
CA GLY A 115 46.59 3.34 10.24
C GLY A 115 47.54 2.18 10.55
N GLY A 116 47.29 1.45 11.64
CA GLY A 116 48.00 0.19 11.94
C GLY A 116 47.77 -0.88 10.87
N ILE A 117 48.68 -1.85 10.74
CA ILE A 117 48.47 -3.02 9.87
C ILE A 117 47.43 -3.92 10.58
N GLY A 118 46.30 -4.24 9.94
CA GLY A 118 45.24 -5.10 10.50
C GLY A 118 43.89 -4.41 10.77
N LEU A 119 43.86 -3.08 10.92
CA LEU A 119 42.63 -2.31 11.21
C LEU A 119 41.64 -2.35 10.04
N ASP A 120 42.14 -2.40 8.81
CA ASP A 120 41.31 -2.49 7.61
C ASP A 120 40.59 -3.84 7.49
N ASN A 121 41.18 -4.93 8.02
CA ASN A 121 40.53 -6.25 8.05
C ASN A 121 39.43 -6.31 9.11
N GLU A 122 39.65 -5.71 10.28
CA GLU A 122 38.62 -5.62 11.32
C GLU A 122 37.44 -4.75 10.89
N LYS A 123 37.70 -3.62 10.21
CA LYS A 123 36.66 -2.78 9.62
C LYS A 123 35.84 -3.54 8.58
N LYS A 124 36.49 -4.27 7.68
CA LYS A 124 35.81 -5.12 6.69
C LYS A 124 34.93 -6.18 7.36
N ARG A 125 35.41 -6.81 8.45
CA ARG A 125 34.62 -7.77 9.23
C ARG A 125 33.38 -7.14 9.85
N LYS A 126 33.52 -5.98 10.50
CA LYS A 126 32.40 -5.25 11.11
C LYS A 126 31.35 -4.82 10.10
N ILE A 127 31.77 -4.32 8.94
CA ILE A 127 30.85 -3.92 7.86
C ILE A 127 30.05 -5.12 7.35
N ARG A 128 30.70 -6.28 7.19
CA ARG A 128 30.03 -7.51 6.77
C ARG A 128 29.03 -8.01 7.82
N GLU A 129 29.41 -8.00 9.08
CA GLU A 129 28.54 -8.39 10.21
C GLU A 129 27.29 -7.50 10.27
N GLN A 130 27.45 -6.17 10.16
CA GLN A 130 26.34 -5.22 10.13
C GLN A 130 25.42 -5.43 8.90
N ALA A 131 25.99 -5.75 7.74
CA ALA A 131 25.20 -6.06 6.54
C ALA A 131 24.41 -7.38 6.71
N GLU A 132 24.99 -8.39 7.33
CA GLU A 132 24.33 -9.66 7.63
C GLU A 132 23.21 -9.48 8.68
N GLU A 133 23.42 -8.63 9.69
CA GLU A 133 22.39 -8.26 10.68
C GLU A 133 21.24 -7.47 10.05
N ALA A 134 21.54 -6.50 9.17
CA ALA A 134 20.53 -5.75 8.44
C ALA A 134 19.69 -6.68 7.55
N ALA A 135 20.32 -7.62 6.84
CA ALA A 135 19.62 -8.62 6.03
C ALA A 135 18.74 -9.55 6.89
N LYS A 136 19.17 -9.92 8.10
CA LYS A 136 18.36 -10.70 9.04
C LYS A 136 17.17 -9.91 9.59
N LYS A 137 17.33 -8.59 9.84
CA LYS A 137 16.24 -7.71 10.27
C LYS A 137 15.18 -7.56 9.19
N ILE A 138 15.59 -7.29 7.95
CA ILE A 138 14.66 -7.20 6.81
C ILE A 138 13.85 -8.49 6.65
N LYS A 139 14.49 -9.67 6.73
CA LYS A 139 13.78 -10.96 6.67
C LYS A 139 12.82 -11.21 7.84
N ARG A 140 13.13 -10.70 9.03
CA ARG A 140 12.22 -10.77 10.20
C ARG A 140 11.02 -9.86 9.96
N GLU A 141 11.26 -8.62 9.53
CA GLU A 141 10.23 -7.63 9.21
C GLU A 141 9.31 -8.10 8.07
N GLU A 142 9.83 -8.84 7.08
CA GLU A 142 9.02 -9.47 6.03
C GLU A 142 8.08 -10.56 6.55
N GLY A 143 8.51 -11.35 7.55
CA GLY A 143 7.65 -12.31 8.25
C GLY A 143 6.54 -11.59 9.03
N ASP A 144 6.94 -10.59 9.82
CA ASP A 144 6.04 -9.78 10.63
C ASP A 144 5.01 -9.03 9.75
N TYR A 145 5.40 -8.57 8.56
CA TYR A 145 4.48 -7.92 7.63
C TYR A 145 3.37 -8.86 7.14
N ARG A 146 3.69 -10.12 6.82
CA ARG A 146 2.70 -11.09 6.33
C ARG A 146 1.70 -11.46 7.42
N ASP A 147 2.17 -11.59 8.65
CA ASP A 147 1.32 -11.92 9.79
C ASP A 147 0.44 -10.72 10.17
N ARG A 148 0.99 -9.50 10.19
CA ARG A 148 0.19 -8.27 10.39
C ARG A 148 -0.90 -8.10 9.34
N VAL A 149 -0.61 -8.36 8.06
CA VAL A 149 -1.61 -8.26 6.98
C VAL A 149 -2.69 -9.34 7.12
N ARG A 150 -2.34 -10.53 7.61
CA ARG A 150 -3.30 -11.58 7.90
C ARG A 150 -4.24 -11.16 9.03
N GLU A 151 -3.67 -10.72 10.15
CA GLU A 151 -4.43 -10.24 11.31
C GLU A 151 -5.33 -9.05 10.94
N GLU A 152 -4.84 -8.07 10.18
CA GLU A 152 -5.64 -6.94 9.70
C GLU A 152 -6.83 -7.39 8.84
N ARG A 153 -6.62 -8.38 7.96
CA ARG A 153 -7.70 -8.95 7.14
C ARG A 153 -8.72 -9.70 7.99
N GLU A 154 -8.28 -10.49 8.96
CA GLU A 154 -9.13 -11.24 9.88
C GLU A 154 -9.97 -10.28 10.74
N LEU A 155 -9.35 -9.25 11.33
CA LEU A 155 -10.04 -8.19 12.08
C LEU A 155 -11.07 -7.47 11.20
N ARG A 156 -10.70 -7.06 9.98
CA ARG A 156 -11.63 -6.40 9.06
C ARG A 156 -12.81 -7.30 8.67
N ARG A 157 -12.59 -8.62 8.51
CA ARG A 157 -13.67 -9.59 8.26
C ARG A 157 -14.58 -9.67 9.48
N ASN A 158 -14.02 -9.81 10.69
CA ASN A 158 -14.78 -9.89 11.93
C ASN A 158 -15.60 -8.62 12.16
N GLU A 159 -15.02 -7.43 11.96
CA GLU A 159 -15.74 -6.15 12.05
C GLU A 159 -16.89 -6.05 11.04
N ALA A 160 -16.70 -6.55 9.81
CA ALA A 160 -17.76 -6.58 8.81
C ALA A 160 -18.91 -7.51 9.22
N LEU A 161 -18.59 -8.67 9.81
CA LEU A 161 -19.58 -9.60 10.35
C LEU A 161 -20.32 -8.99 11.54
N VAL A 162 -19.63 -8.31 12.46
CA VAL A 162 -20.25 -7.56 13.57
C VAL A 162 -21.23 -6.54 13.03
N ARG A 163 -20.83 -5.70 12.07
CA ARG A 163 -21.72 -4.69 11.47
C ARG A 163 -22.92 -5.33 10.78
N ALA A 164 -22.75 -6.48 10.12
CA ALA A 164 -23.86 -7.21 9.51
C ALA A 164 -24.82 -7.76 10.55
N ALA A 165 -24.31 -8.39 11.61
CA ALA A 165 -25.09 -8.93 12.71
C ALA A 165 -25.85 -7.83 13.47
N GLN A 166 -25.22 -6.67 13.72
CA GLN A 166 -25.87 -5.50 14.33
C GLN A 166 -27.08 -5.01 13.53
N LYS A 167 -27.00 -5.00 12.19
CA LYS A 167 -28.13 -4.62 11.34
C LYS A 167 -29.28 -5.63 11.40
N VAL A 168 -28.95 -6.92 11.51
CA VAL A 168 -29.97 -7.96 11.66
C VAL A 168 -30.68 -7.83 13.00
N VAL A 169 -29.93 -7.58 14.08
CA VAL A 169 -30.49 -7.30 15.40
C VAL A 169 -31.38 -6.07 15.37
N GLU A 170 -30.88 -4.93 14.85
CA GLU A 170 -31.67 -3.70 14.73
C GLU A 170 -32.99 -3.96 14.00
N ARG A 171 -32.94 -4.69 12.88
CA ARG A 171 -34.14 -5.03 12.10
C ARG A 171 -35.13 -5.89 12.89
N LEU A 172 -34.67 -6.98 13.52
CA LEU A 172 -35.55 -7.88 14.27
C LEU A 172 -36.12 -7.20 15.53
N ASP A 173 -35.33 -6.37 16.22
CA ASP A 173 -35.81 -5.56 17.33
C ASP A 173 -36.84 -4.52 16.86
N THR A 174 -36.65 -3.88 15.70
CA THR A 174 -37.67 -2.96 15.16
C THR A 174 -38.96 -3.69 14.78
N GLU A 175 -38.87 -4.86 14.13
CA GLU A 175 -40.03 -5.68 13.77
C GLU A 175 -40.79 -6.12 15.03
N ALA A 176 -40.07 -6.54 16.09
CA ALA A 176 -40.68 -6.93 17.36
C ALA A 176 -41.30 -5.74 18.13
N GLU A 177 -40.69 -4.55 18.06
CA GLU A 177 -41.27 -3.32 18.63
C GLU A 177 -42.55 -2.89 17.87
N GLU A 178 -42.57 -3.02 16.54
CA GLU A 178 -43.75 -2.74 15.71
C GLU A 178 -44.90 -3.73 16.00
N GLU A 179 -44.58 -5.02 16.12
CA GLU A 179 -45.51 -6.06 16.55
C GLU A 179 -46.07 -5.77 17.96
N ALA A 180 -45.21 -5.35 18.90
CA ALA A 180 -45.61 -5.03 20.26
C ALA A 180 -46.46 -3.74 20.37
N THR A 181 -46.19 -2.75 19.51
CA THR A 181 -46.93 -1.48 19.47
C THR A 181 -48.20 -1.54 18.62
N GLY A 182 -48.46 -2.68 17.95
CA GLY A 182 -49.71 -2.95 17.24
C GLY A 182 -49.89 -2.15 15.94
N HIS A 183 -48.82 -1.59 15.36
CA HIS A 183 -48.89 -0.88 14.08
C HIS A 183 -48.80 -1.87 12.90
N THR A 184 -49.78 -2.76 12.79
CA THR A 184 -49.92 -3.63 11.62
C THR A 184 -50.45 -2.81 10.43
N GLU A 185 -49.57 -2.19 9.65
CA GLU A 185 -49.89 -1.93 8.24
C GLU A 185 -49.92 -3.31 7.55
N GLN A 186 -51.13 -3.86 7.42
CA GLN A 186 -51.40 -5.04 6.60
C GLN A 186 -51.08 -4.72 5.13
N GLY A 187 -49.82 -4.95 4.74
CA GLY A 187 -49.44 -5.17 3.35
C GLY A 187 -49.86 -6.58 2.96
N ALA A 188 -50.90 -6.67 2.15
CA ALA A 188 -51.44 -7.91 1.59
C ALA A 188 -50.34 -8.81 1.01
N GLY A 189 -50.46 -10.10 1.28
CA GLY A 189 -49.61 -11.13 0.71
C GLY A 189 -49.82 -11.30 -0.79
N ASP A 190 -48.80 -11.81 -1.45
CA ASP A 190 -48.96 -12.70 -2.60
C ASP A 190 -47.75 -13.63 -2.72
N ASP A 191 -48.04 -14.80 -3.27
CA ASP A 191 -47.40 -16.10 -3.16
C ASP A 191 -45.98 -16.28 -3.76
N GLN A 192 -45.39 -17.43 -3.40
CA GLN A 192 -44.26 -18.08 -4.05
C GLN A 192 -44.56 -18.37 -5.53
N ASP A 193 -43.61 -18.14 -6.44
CA ASP A 193 -43.17 -19.12 -7.46
C ASP A 193 -41.92 -18.63 -8.22
N GLU A 194 -41.08 -19.57 -8.63
CA GLU A 194 -39.79 -19.37 -9.29
C GLU A 194 -39.90 -19.03 -10.79
N GLY A 195 -38.87 -18.37 -11.33
CA GLY A 195 -38.40 -18.64 -12.70
C GLY A 195 -38.40 -17.50 -13.72
N GLN A 196 -37.19 -17.02 -14.00
CA GLN A 196 -36.66 -16.56 -15.30
C GLN A 196 -37.07 -15.20 -15.92
N THR A 197 -36.07 -14.32 -15.94
CA THR A 197 -35.56 -13.49 -17.06
C THR A 197 -36.55 -12.86 -18.05
N GLU A 198 -36.56 -11.53 -18.11
CA GLU A 198 -36.08 -10.70 -19.25
C GLU A 198 -36.43 -9.23 -19.01
N ALA A 199 -35.65 -8.34 -19.61
CA ALA A 199 -35.59 -6.92 -19.33
C ALA A 199 -36.85 -6.13 -19.74
N SER A 200 -37.22 -5.12 -18.93
CA SER A 200 -37.81 -3.87 -19.46
C SER A 200 -37.66 -2.71 -18.47
N GLU A 201 -37.16 -1.59 -18.99
CA GLU A 201 -37.02 -0.31 -18.30
C GLU A 201 -38.36 0.44 -18.27
N GLY A 202 -38.74 0.96 -17.10
CA GLY A 202 -39.92 1.81 -16.87
C GLY A 202 -39.91 2.40 -15.45
N PRO A 203 -40.53 3.57 -15.20
CA PRO A 203 -39.94 4.63 -14.38
C PRO A 203 -40.16 4.51 -12.86
N LYS A 204 -39.24 5.16 -12.12
CA LYS A 204 -39.12 5.18 -10.65
C LYS A 204 -40.38 5.67 -9.95
N ALA A 205 -40.87 4.85 -9.02
CA ALA A 205 -41.90 5.19 -8.04
C ALA A 205 -41.42 6.32 -7.11
N GLN A 206 -42.33 7.24 -6.83
CA GLN A 206 -42.12 8.39 -5.95
C GLN A 206 -42.27 7.92 -4.50
N ASP A 207 -41.17 8.00 -3.73
CA ASP A 207 -41.18 7.80 -2.28
C ASP A 207 -42.09 8.84 -1.62
N THR A 208 -43.15 8.37 -0.95
CA THR A 208 -43.92 9.19 -0.02
C THR A 208 -43.14 9.30 1.29
N PRO A 209 -43.00 10.50 1.89
CA PRO A 209 -42.23 10.65 3.12
C PRO A 209 -43.01 10.00 4.26
N ARG A 210 -42.52 8.84 4.74
CA ARG A 210 -42.95 8.26 6.01
C ARG A 210 -42.73 9.32 7.10
N ARG A 211 -43.78 9.62 7.87
CA ARG A 211 -43.73 10.54 9.01
C ARG A 211 -42.64 10.06 9.97
N SER A 212 -41.66 10.92 10.26
CA SER A 212 -40.57 10.60 11.18
C SER A 212 -41.16 10.36 12.58
N ALA A 213 -41.08 9.14 13.08
CA ALA A 213 -41.36 8.82 14.46
C ALA A 213 -40.46 9.65 15.41
N PRO A 214 -40.91 9.99 16.63
CA PRO A 214 -40.07 10.67 17.60
C PRO A 214 -38.81 9.83 17.88
N VAL A 215 -37.64 10.47 17.74
CA VAL A 215 -36.34 9.80 17.90
C VAL A 215 -36.18 9.41 19.38
N LYS A 216 -36.13 8.10 19.66
CA LYS A 216 -35.84 7.59 21.01
C LYS A 216 -34.43 8.03 21.44
N PRO A 217 -34.22 8.40 22.73
CA PRO A 217 -32.88 8.66 23.24
C PRO A 217 -32.02 7.40 23.15
N THR A 218 -30.74 7.54 22.82
CA THR A 218 -29.81 6.42 22.56
C THR A 218 -29.62 5.50 23.76
N ALA A 219 -29.86 5.99 24.98
CA ALA A 219 -29.79 5.21 26.22
C ALA A 219 -30.88 4.13 26.35
N GLN A 220 -32.01 4.27 25.66
CA GLN A 220 -33.10 3.27 25.69
C GLN A 220 -32.87 2.11 24.71
N ILE A 221 -31.88 2.23 23.85
CA ILE A 221 -31.58 1.27 22.78
C ILE A 221 -30.58 0.24 23.30
N ASN A 222 -30.72 -1.02 22.90
CA ASN A 222 -29.79 -2.08 23.29
C ASN A 222 -28.34 -1.74 22.89
N VAL A 223 -27.42 -1.99 23.83
CA VAL A 223 -25.98 -1.77 23.69
C VAL A 223 -25.40 -2.41 22.43
N LEU A 224 -25.94 -3.56 22.01
CA LEU A 224 -25.44 -4.35 20.89
C LEU A 224 -25.45 -3.59 19.55
N TYR A 225 -26.45 -2.74 19.30
CA TYR A 225 -26.61 -2.01 18.03
C TYR A 225 -26.75 -0.49 18.18
N ARG A 226 -26.86 0.06 19.40
CA ARG A 226 -26.95 1.52 19.60
C ARG A 226 -25.77 2.30 19.02
N GLY A 227 -24.57 1.71 19.00
CA GLY A 227 -23.39 2.31 18.36
C GLY A 227 -23.57 2.55 16.86
N LEU A 228 -24.31 1.67 16.18
CA LEU A 228 -24.62 1.80 14.75
C LEU A 228 -25.61 2.96 14.52
N ILE A 229 -26.57 3.14 15.43
CA ILE A 229 -27.54 4.25 15.39
C ILE A 229 -26.83 5.58 15.68
N ARG A 230 -25.93 5.61 16.67
CA ARG A 230 -25.07 6.77 16.96
C ARG A 230 -24.21 7.13 15.73
N GLU A 231 -23.52 6.16 15.12
CA GLU A 231 -22.72 6.40 13.91
C GLU A 231 -23.58 6.96 12.74
N ARG A 232 -24.82 6.47 12.58
CA ARG A 232 -25.77 6.98 11.57
C ARG A 232 -26.16 8.42 11.87
N ARG A 233 -26.51 8.73 13.11
CA ARG A 233 -26.84 10.08 13.59
C ARG A 233 -25.65 11.03 13.42
N ASP A 234 -24.46 10.64 13.83
CA ASP A 234 -23.24 11.43 13.68
C ASP A 234 -22.93 11.71 12.20
N ARG A 235 -23.13 10.73 11.32
CA ARG A 235 -22.99 10.90 9.87
C ARG A 235 -24.03 11.88 9.31
N GLU A 236 -25.27 11.81 9.77
CA GLU A 236 -26.33 12.75 9.41
C GLU A 236 -26.02 14.16 9.91
N LEU A 237 -25.59 14.31 11.17
CA LEU A 237 -25.16 15.58 11.76
C LEU A 237 -23.97 16.16 11.00
N HIS A 238 -22.96 15.36 10.67
CA HIS A 238 -21.82 15.79 9.88
C HIS A 238 -22.23 16.19 8.45
N ALA A 239 -23.17 15.46 7.83
CA ALA A 239 -23.72 15.82 6.53
C ALA A 239 -24.52 17.13 6.59
N GLN A 240 -25.32 17.33 7.65
CA GLN A 240 -26.06 18.57 7.90
C GLN A 240 -25.11 19.73 8.15
N ALA A 241 -24.07 19.56 8.97
CA ALA A 241 -23.04 20.57 9.21
C ALA A 241 -22.30 20.94 7.92
N ARG A 242 -21.91 19.96 7.10
CA ARG A 242 -21.32 20.21 5.79
C ARG A 242 -22.27 20.95 4.85
N ARG A 243 -23.55 20.58 4.82
CA ARG A 243 -24.57 21.26 4.03
C ARG A 243 -24.80 22.68 4.52
N ALA A 244 -24.84 22.89 5.84
CA ALA A 244 -24.97 24.19 6.49
C ALA A 244 -23.79 25.08 6.08
N LEU A 245 -22.55 24.60 6.23
CA LEU A 245 -21.34 25.30 5.77
C LEU A 245 -21.38 25.61 4.28
N GLN A 246 -21.75 24.64 3.43
CA GLN A 246 -21.86 24.86 1.99
C GLN A 246 -22.97 25.85 1.62
N SER A 247 -24.05 25.91 2.40
CA SER A 247 -25.17 26.84 2.22
C SER A 247 -24.93 28.21 2.85
N SER A 248 -24.06 28.30 3.85
CA SER A 248 -23.66 29.54 4.52
C SER A 248 -22.47 30.21 3.83
N LEU A 249 -21.73 29.49 2.98
CA LEU A 249 -20.78 30.11 2.06
C LEU A 249 -21.58 30.95 1.04
N PRO A 250 -21.36 32.27 0.97
CA PRO A 250 -22.02 33.09 -0.02
C PRO A 250 -21.61 32.58 -1.40
N SER A 251 -22.57 32.02 -2.13
CA SER A 251 -22.45 31.89 -3.58
C SER A 251 -21.98 33.24 -4.09
N SER A 252 -20.83 33.27 -4.77
CA SER A 252 -20.22 34.49 -5.33
C SER A 252 -21.10 35.19 -6.38
N PHE A 253 -22.34 34.75 -6.58
CA PHE A 253 -23.35 35.36 -7.43
C PHE A 253 -24.47 36.08 -6.66
N PHE A 254 -24.70 35.77 -5.37
CA PHE A 254 -25.59 36.55 -4.49
C PHE A 254 -25.05 36.49 -3.06
N PRO A 255 -24.33 37.52 -2.59
CA PRO A 255 -23.90 37.60 -1.20
C PRO A 255 -25.15 37.80 -0.34
N LYS A 256 -25.51 36.82 0.49
CA LYS A 256 -26.49 37.05 1.57
C LYS A 256 -25.86 38.06 2.52
N GLN A 257 -26.54 39.19 2.62
CA GLN A 257 -26.12 40.38 3.35
C GLN A 257 -26.30 40.14 4.84
N ASP A 258 -25.25 39.69 5.53
CA ASP A 258 -25.10 40.00 6.96
C ASP A 258 -24.60 41.46 7.08
N LEU A 259 -25.41 42.38 6.56
CA LEU A 259 -25.29 43.81 6.87
C LEU A 259 -26.10 44.06 8.16
N PRO A 260 -25.59 44.87 9.10
CA PRO A 260 -26.33 45.22 10.31
C PRO A 260 -27.74 45.78 10.01
N GLY A 261 -28.76 44.94 10.23
CA GLY A 261 -30.13 45.24 10.62
C GLY A 261 -30.97 46.18 9.74
N TYR A 262 -31.61 45.64 8.70
CA TYR A 262 -32.96 46.10 8.32
C TYR A 262 -33.94 44.97 8.65
N GLU A 263 -34.49 45.00 9.87
CA GLU A 263 -35.65 44.17 10.22
C GLU A 263 -36.87 44.72 9.49
N ASP A 264 -37.15 44.17 8.31
CA ASP A 264 -38.36 44.50 7.59
C ASP A 264 -39.57 43.88 8.32
N SER A 265 -40.37 44.74 8.95
CA SER A 265 -41.55 44.34 9.73
C SER A 265 -42.71 43.86 8.85
N GLU A 266 -42.63 44.06 7.53
CA GLU A 266 -43.63 43.60 6.56
C GLU A 266 -43.38 42.15 6.11
N LEU A 267 -42.20 41.60 6.39
CA LEU A 267 -41.87 40.24 5.99
C LEU A 267 -42.60 39.21 6.84
N GLY A 268 -43.31 38.28 6.19
CA GLY A 268 -44.02 37.20 6.86
C GLY A 268 -43.07 36.19 7.53
N PRO A 269 -43.56 35.37 8.49
CA PRO A 269 -42.75 34.35 9.14
C PRO A 269 -42.15 33.32 8.16
N GLU A 270 -42.89 33.00 7.09
CA GLU A 270 -42.50 32.12 6.00
C GLU A 270 -41.34 32.71 5.17
N ASP A 271 -41.41 34.01 4.86
CA ASP A 271 -40.39 34.72 4.08
C ASP A 271 -39.10 34.92 4.90
N GLN A 272 -39.23 35.16 6.21
CA GLN A 272 -38.09 35.25 7.13
C GLN A 272 -37.33 33.93 7.24
N THR A 273 -38.04 32.80 7.19
CA THR A 273 -37.41 31.47 7.11
C THR A 273 -36.77 31.21 5.75
N ALA A 274 -37.39 31.65 4.64
CA ALA A 274 -36.84 31.49 3.30
C ALA A 274 -35.56 32.31 3.08
N LEU A 275 -35.47 33.51 3.66
CA LEU A 275 -34.27 34.36 3.61
C LEU A 275 -33.15 33.87 4.54
N GLY A 276 -33.47 33.05 5.54
CA GLY A 276 -32.52 32.56 6.54
C GLY A 276 -32.25 33.56 7.67
N MET A 277 -33.11 34.58 7.82
CA MET A 277 -33.02 35.57 8.91
C MET A 277 -33.45 34.98 10.25
N LYS A 278 -34.32 33.97 10.24
CA LYS A 278 -34.62 33.18 11.43
C LYS A 278 -33.68 31.99 11.52
N VAL A 279 -32.69 32.10 12.39
CA VAL A 279 -32.01 30.94 12.99
C VAL A 279 -33.08 30.20 13.79
N GLY A 280 -33.66 29.16 13.20
CA GLY A 280 -34.67 28.37 13.88
C GLY A 280 -34.10 27.74 15.17
N PRO A 281 -34.97 27.36 16.13
CA PRO A 281 -34.56 26.67 17.37
C PRO A 281 -33.80 25.35 17.13
N HIS A 282 -33.70 24.90 15.87
CA HIS A 282 -32.95 23.73 15.45
C HIS A 282 -31.42 23.95 15.43
N MET A 283 -30.93 25.20 15.36
CA MET A 283 -29.49 25.47 15.49
C MET A 283 -29.02 25.50 16.94
N THR A 284 -29.88 25.93 17.87
CA THR A 284 -29.56 25.96 19.30
C THR A 284 -29.69 24.60 19.98
N THR A 285 -30.49 23.68 19.44
CA THR A 285 -30.51 22.27 19.91
C THR A 285 -29.28 21.47 19.49
N LEU A 286 -28.51 21.92 18.48
CA LEU A 286 -27.31 21.24 18.00
C LEU A 286 -26.08 21.44 18.90
N GLU A 287 -26.04 22.50 19.72
CA GLU A 287 -24.93 22.75 20.66
C GLU A 287 -25.19 22.11 22.05
N GLN A 288 -26.41 21.64 22.32
CA GLN A 288 -26.82 21.14 23.63
C GLN A 288 -26.95 19.61 23.71
N GLU A 289 -26.49 18.88 22.70
CA GLU A 289 -26.15 17.46 22.85
C GLU A 289 -24.67 17.38 23.22
N VAL A 290 -24.37 17.74 24.46
CA VAL A 290 -23.12 17.34 25.12
C VAL A 290 -22.99 15.84 24.88
N GLU A 291 -21.87 15.41 24.31
CA GLU A 291 -21.53 13.99 24.17
C GLU A 291 -21.78 13.30 25.51
N GLU A 292 -22.92 12.64 25.63
CA GLU A 292 -23.24 11.82 26.78
C GLU A 292 -22.31 10.60 26.63
N GLU A 293 -21.15 10.67 27.31
CA GLU A 293 -20.19 9.59 27.38
C GLU A 293 -20.94 8.34 27.87
N ASP A 294 -21.01 7.32 27.01
CA ASP A 294 -21.78 6.10 27.26
C ASP A 294 -20.80 4.97 27.63
N PRO A 295 -20.48 4.82 28.94
CA PRO A 295 -19.41 3.92 29.38
C PRO A 295 -19.71 2.46 29.05
N GLU A 296 -20.98 2.08 28.97
CA GLU A 296 -21.38 0.72 28.57
C GLU A 296 -21.08 0.47 27.09
N LEU A 297 -21.15 1.50 26.24
CA LEU A 297 -20.92 1.37 24.79
C LEU A 297 -19.43 1.30 24.53
N GLU A 298 -18.67 2.11 25.26
CA GLU A 298 -17.21 2.05 25.27
C GLU A 298 -16.71 0.70 25.77
N ALA A 299 -17.28 0.19 26.87
CA ALA A 299 -16.97 -1.15 27.36
C ALA A 299 -17.28 -2.20 26.29
N PHE A 300 -18.43 -2.14 25.60
CA PHE A 300 -18.75 -3.06 24.51
C PHE A 300 -17.80 -2.94 23.31
N ASN A 301 -17.43 -1.72 22.93
CA ASN A 301 -16.52 -1.48 21.80
C ASN A 301 -15.05 -1.82 22.12
N ALA A 302 -14.67 -1.85 23.41
CA ALA A 302 -13.35 -2.25 23.86
C ALA A 302 -13.13 -3.77 23.82
N LEU A 303 -14.19 -4.58 23.71
CA LEU A 303 -14.07 -6.01 23.46
C LEU A 303 -13.55 -6.28 22.05
N ASP A 304 -12.91 -7.43 21.88
CA ASP A 304 -12.47 -7.89 20.56
C ASP A 304 -13.66 -8.09 19.60
N ALA A 305 -13.42 -7.93 18.30
CA ALA A 305 -14.45 -8.07 17.28
C ALA A 305 -15.11 -9.46 17.32
N ALA A 306 -14.35 -10.52 17.63
CA ALA A 306 -14.92 -11.87 17.76
C ALA A 306 -15.86 -12.00 18.96
N GLU A 307 -15.48 -11.45 20.12
CA GLU A 307 -16.31 -11.48 21.32
C GLU A 307 -17.59 -10.65 21.17
N ARG A 308 -17.48 -9.49 20.49
CA ARG A 308 -18.63 -8.65 20.14
C ARG A 308 -19.62 -9.40 19.24
N LEU A 309 -19.11 -10.10 18.22
CA LEU A 309 -19.93 -10.93 17.34
C LEU A 309 -20.62 -12.04 18.13
N HIS A 310 -19.89 -12.74 19.00
CA HIS A 310 -20.45 -13.81 19.83
C HIS A 310 -21.61 -13.31 20.71
N LYS A 311 -21.46 -12.18 21.41
CA LYS A 311 -22.55 -11.58 22.21
C LYS A 311 -23.79 -11.27 21.37
N ILE A 312 -23.60 -10.77 20.16
CA ILE A 312 -24.71 -10.48 19.23
C ILE A 312 -25.40 -11.77 18.78
N VAL A 313 -24.64 -12.80 18.41
CA VAL A 313 -25.20 -14.08 17.94
C VAL A 313 -25.96 -14.80 19.06
N VAL A 314 -25.44 -14.76 20.29
CA VAL A 314 -26.13 -15.30 21.47
C VAL A 314 -27.46 -14.57 21.68
N TYR A 315 -27.46 -13.24 21.64
CA TYR A 315 -28.70 -12.45 21.75
C TYR A 315 -29.72 -12.85 20.68
N LEU A 316 -29.32 -12.93 19.40
CA LEU A 316 -30.19 -13.33 18.29
C LEU A 316 -30.82 -14.72 18.49
N ARG A 317 -30.09 -15.65 19.11
CA ARG A 317 -30.59 -17.00 19.40
C ARG A 317 -31.55 -17.02 20.57
N GLU A 318 -31.22 -16.36 21.67
CA GLU A 318 -32.03 -16.36 22.89
C GLU A 318 -33.34 -15.58 22.71
N THR A 319 -33.33 -14.45 22.01
CA THR A 319 -34.51 -13.59 21.88
C THR A 319 -35.35 -13.92 20.65
N TYR A 320 -34.70 -14.13 19.51
CA TYR A 320 -35.39 -14.31 18.22
C TYR A 320 -35.38 -15.72 17.69
N ARG A 321 -34.68 -16.65 18.36
CA ARG A 321 -34.41 -18.02 17.85
C ARG A 321 -33.84 -17.96 16.44
N TYR A 322 -32.95 -17.00 16.19
CA TYR A 322 -32.39 -16.73 14.88
C TYR A 322 -30.93 -17.17 14.82
N CYS A 323 -30.57 -17.98 13.82
CA CYS A 323 -29.17 -18.29 13.55
C CYS A 323 -28.62 -17.33 12.49
N PHE A 324 -27.58 -16.58 12.86
CA PHE A 324 -26.87 -15.66 11.96
C PHE A 324 -26.19 -16.37 10.78
N TRP A 325 -25.64 -17.57 11.02
CA TRP A 325 -24.89 -18.33 10.01
C TRP A 325 -25.82 -19.05 9.02
N CYS A 326 -26.87 -19.73 9.51
CA CYS A 326 -27.90 -20.33 8.66
C CYS A 326 -28.86 -19.31 8.03
N LYS A 327 -28.91 -18.08 8.59
CA LYS A 327 -29.81 -16.99 8.21
C LYS A 327 -31.30 -17.34 8.34
N HIS A 328 -31.65 -18.23 9.27
CA HIS A 328 -33.01 -18.71 9.46
C HIS A 328 -33.52 -18.43 10.88
N ARG A 329 -34.82 -18.09 10.98
CA ARG A 329 -35.55 -17.92 12.23
C ARG A 329 -36.29 -19.22 12.54
N TYR A 330 -35.94 -19.86 13.64
CA TYR A 330 -36.57 -21.11 14.09
C TYR A 330 -37.86 -20.81 14.86
N LEU A 331 -38.83 -21.72 14.75
CA LEU A 331 -40.12 -21.58 15.43
C LEU A 331 -40.07 -22.11 16.86
N THR A 332 -39.31 -23.17 17.10
CA THR A 332 -39.17 -23.80 18.42
C THR A 332 -37.71 -23.80 18.89
N ASP A 333 -37.51 -23.87 20.21
CA ASP A 333 -36.18 -23.98 20.81
C ASP A 333 -35.51 -25.33 20.47
N GLU A 334 -36.29 -26.39 20.29
CA GLU A 334 -35.79 -27.72 19.89
C GLU A 334 -35.20 -27.71 18.47
N ASP A 335 -35.83 -26.98 17.54
CA ASP A 335 -35.29 -26.83 16.18
C ASP A 335 -33.98 -26.01 16.16
N LEU A 336 -33.82 -25.10 17.13
CA LEU A 336 -32.61 -24.29 17.29
C LEU A 336 -31.44 -25.13 17.84
N GLU A 337 -31.71 -26.12 18.69
CA GLU A 337 -30.70 -27.07 19.18
C GLU A 337 -30.14 -27.99 18.08
N SER A 338 -30.88 -28.16 16.98
CA SER A 338 -30.43 -28.84 15.77
C SER A 338 -29.38 -28.03 14.97
N CYS A 339 -29.19 -26.75 15.32
CA CYS A 339 -28.22 -25.88 14.65
C CYS A 339 -26.77 -26.21 15.07
N PRO A 340 -25.82 -26.38 14.13
CA PRO A 340 -24.48 -26.97 14.39
C PRO A 340 -23.65 -26.35 15.52
N GLY A 341 -23.77 -25.04 15.75
CA GLY A 341 -23.01 -24.36 16.81
C GLY A 341 -23.20 -22.86 16.80
N LEU A 342 -22.36 -22.09 17.49
CA LEU A 342 -22.45 -20.63 17.60
C LEU A 342 -21.47 -19.90 16.68
N THR A 343 -20.45 -20.60 16.20
CA THR A 343 -19.34 -20.04 15.44
C THR A 343 -19.47 -20.29 13.94
N GLU A 344 -18.71 -19.54 13.13
CA GLU A 344 -18.65 -19.77 11.68
C GLU A 344 -18.16 -21.19 11.36
N GLU A 345 -17.13 -21.65 12.08
CA GLU A 345 -16.47 -22.95 11.89
C GLU A 345 -17.42 -24.14 12.09
N ASP A 346 -18.46 -23.97 12.91
CA ASP A 346 -19.45 -25.03 13.13
C ASP A 346 -20.39 -25.24 11.92
N HIS A 347 -20.44 -24.27 10.98
CA HIS A 347 -21.37 -24.26 9.85
C HIS A 347 -20.70 -24.34 8.47
N ASP A 348 -19.36 -24.42 8.42
CA ASP A 348 -18.58 -24.73 7.22
C ASP A 348 -18.65 -26.24 6.88
#